data_AF-A0A9W6BX68-F1
#
_entry.id   AF-A0A9W6BX68-F1
#
_cell.length_a   1.000
_cell.length_b   1.000
_cell.length_c   1.000
_cell.angle_alpha   90.00
_cell.angle_beta   90.00
_cell.angle_gamma   90.00
#
_symmetry.space_group_name_H-M   'P 1'
#
loop_
_entity.id
_entity.type
_entity.pdbx_description
1 polymer ?
#
loop_
_entity_poly.entity_id
_entity_poly.type
_entity_poly.pdbx_seq_one_letter_code
_entity_poly.pdbx_strand_id
1 'polypeptide(L)'
;MARSQPILFEDVFDVVDKDPDGKKFDSVSRFVCHSDLYEMDLHIDLNTELFPLQRNDKFSLVLAWTLNLDATPGSEKYDAEFPAISGRRTLMDNYDYVMYGKVFKYKDNNMKVEVYISFGGLLMKLAGDPAKLEPIEVDSNVYLLLKKL
;
A
#
# COMPACT_ATOMS: atom_id res chain seq x y z
N MET A 1 18.38 -12.57 -3.40
CA MET A 1 19.34 -11.44 -3.53
C MET A 1 18.84 -10.32 -2.64
N ALA A 2 19.71 -9.63 -1.89
CA ALA A 2 19.26 -8.50 -1.07
C ALA A 2 18.74 -7.37 -2.00
N ARG A 3 17.52 -6.88 -1.76
CA ARG A 3 16.94 -5.77 -2.53
C ARG A 3 17.73 -4.49 -2.18
N SER A 4 18.15 -3.73 -3.19
CA SER A 4 19.00 -2.54 -3.01
C SER A 4 18.24 -1.29 -2.54
N GLN A 5 16.91 -1.34 -2.54
CA GLN A 5 16.01 -0.26 -2.11
C GLN A 5 14.86 -0.85 -1.29
N PRO A 6 14.30 -0.09 -0.31
CA PRO A 6 13.20 -0.56 0.52
C PRO A 6 11.84 -0.56 -0.22
N ILE A 7 11.70 0.25 -1.27
CA ILE A 7 10.47 0.46 -2.04
C ILE A 7 10.28 -0.65 -3.08
N LEU A 8 9.05 -1.14 -3.20
CA LEU A 8 8.59 -2.11 -4.20
C LEU A 8 7.80 -1.46 -5.31
N PHE A 9 7.00 -0.46 -4.95
CA PHE A 9 6.11 0.26 -5.85
C PHE A 9 5.84 1.64 -5.27
N GLU A 10 5.75 2.65 -6.13
CA GLU A 10 5.41 4.02 -5.79
C GLU A 10 4.64 4.66 -6.95
N ASP A 11 3.51 5.28 -6.66
CA ASP A 11 2.73 6.05 -7.64
C ASP A 11 1.80 7.06 -6.92
N VAL A 12 1.24 7.99 -7.69
CA VAL A 12 0.17 8.90 -7.26
C VAL A 12 -1.16 8.43 -7.84
N PHE A 13 -2.19 8.42 -7.00
CA PHE A 13 -3.52 7.96 -7.36
C PHE A 13 -4.57 9.06 -7.15
N ASP A 14 -5.50 9.13 -8.10
CA ASP A 14 -6.75 9.88 -7.99
C ASP A 14 -7.86 8.98 -7.47
N VAL A 15 -8.61 9.47 -6.50
CA VAL A 15 -9.83 8.81 -6.04
C VAL A 15 -10.95 9.02 -7.07
N VAL A 16 -11.28 7.96 -7.81
CA VAL A 16 -12.35 7.97 -8.83
C VAL A 16 -13.71 7.77 -8.19
N ASP A 17 -13.80 6.86 -7.22
CA ASP A 17 -15.05 6.55 -6.54
C ASP A 17 -14.84 6.10 -5.09
N LYS A 18 -15.91 6.24 -4.28
CA LYS A 18 -15.94 5.86 -2.87
C LYS A 18 -17.19 5.05 -2.60
N ASP A 19 -16.99 3.83 -2.08
CA ASP A 19 -18.03 2.87 -1.76
C ASP A 19 -18.96 2.57 -2.96
N PRO A 20 -18.42 2.03 -4.09
CA PRO A 20 -19.19 1.80 -5.31
C PRO A 20 -20.39 0.84 -5.12
N ASP A 21 -20.30 -0.06 -4.14
CA ASP A 21 -21.36 -1.00 -3.76
C ASP A 21 -22.25 -0.46 -2.62
N GLY A 22 -22.19 0.84 -2.35
CA GLY A 22 -22.81 1.50 -1.20
C GLY A 22 -21.98 1.38 0.09
N LYS A 23 -22.20 2.31 1.02
CA LYS A 23 -21.51 2.35 2.32
C LYS A 23 -21.96 1.16 3.19
N LYS A 24 -21.01 0.29 3.56
CA LYS A 24 -21.26 -0.92 4.38
C LYS A 24 -20.72 -0.81 5.81
N PHE A 25 -19.71 0.03 6.04
CA PHE A 25 -19.06 0.21 7.32
C PHE A 25 -18.96 1.69 7.65
N ASP A 26 -19.00 2.04 8.94
CA ASP A 26 -19.01 3.44 9.36
C ASP A 26 -17.65 4.11 9.18
N SER A 27 -16.60 3.42 9.62
CA SER A 27 -15.23 3.94 9.70
C SER A 27 -14.34 3.47 8.54
N VAL A 28 -14.79 2.52 7.71
CA VAL A 28 -14.02 1.97 6.59
C VAL A 28 -14.77 2.21 5.28
N SER A 29 -14.08 2.75 4.29
CA SER A 29 -14.60 2.87 2.93
C SER A 29 -13.70 2.12 1.95
N ARG A 30 -14.31 1.61 0.89
CA ARG A 30 -13.61 1.08 -0.28
C ARG A 30 -13.45 2.19 -1.31
N PHE A 31 -12.20 2.53 -1.62
CA PHE A 31 -11.88 3.49 -2.65
C PHE A 31 -11.55 2.78 -3.95
N VAL A 32 -12.03 3.32 -5.06
CA VAL A 32 -11.60 2.98 -6.41
C VAL A 32 -10.74 4.14 -6.91
N CYS A 33 -9.51 3.85 -7.26
CA CYS A 33 -8.54 4.85 -7.66
C CYS A 33 -7.87 4.45 -8.97
N HIS A 34 -7.39 5.44 -9.69
CA HIS A 34 -6.62 5.26 -10.92
C HIS A 34 -5.34 6.07 -10.82
N SER A 35 -4.23 5.54 -11.36
CA SER A 35 -2.94 6.21 -11.23
C SER A 35 -2.64 7.20 -12.33
N ASP A 36 -1.87 8.24 -12.00
CA ASP A 36 -1.50 9.30 -12.93
C ASP A 36 -0.41 8.87 -13.92
N LEU A 37 0.54 8.02 -13.49
CA LEU A 37 1.77 7.76 -14.24
C LEU A 37 1.79 6.43 -14.98
N TYR A 38 1.24 5.38 -14.37
CA TYR A 38 1.43 4.00 -14.83
C TYR A 38 0.14 3.30 -15.22
N GLU A 39 -0.98 4.03 -15.35
CA GLU A 39 -2.29 3.49 -15.73
C GLU A 39 -2.72 2.32 -14.83
N MET A 40 -2.45 2.43 -13.52
CA MET A 40 -2.74 1.40 -12.53
C MET A 40 -4.16 1.56 -12.00
N ASP A 41 -4.86 0.44 -11.88
CA ASP A 41 -6.15 0.38 -11.20
C ASP A 41 -5.96 -0.09 -9.76
N LEU A 42 -6.51 0.67 -8.82
CA LEU A 42 -6.43 0.41 -7.40
C LEU A 42 -7.83 0.32 -6.79
N HIS A 43 -8.08 -0.76 -6.06
CA HIS A 43 -9.17 -0.83 -5.09
C HIS A 43 -8.55 -0.99 -3.70
N ILE A 44 -8.92 -0.15 -2.74
CA ILE A 44 -8.31 -0.18 -1.42
C ILE A 44 -9.31 0.15 -0.32
N ASP A 45 -9.32 -0.66 0.74
CA ASP A 45 -10.08 -0.42 1.96
C ASP A 45 -9.23 0.41 2.94
N LEU A 46 -9.74 1.55 3.39
CA LEU A 46 -9.02 2.45 4.30
C LEU A 46 -9.91 2.87 5.47
N ASN A 47 -9.29 3.03 6.65
CA ASN A 47 -9.95 3.64 7.80
C ASN A 47 -10.08 5.16 7.58
N THR A 48 -11.29 5.61 7.30
CA THR A 48 -11.63 6.99 6.96
C THR A 48 -11.68 7.95 8.15
N GLU A 49 -11.74 7.44 9.39
CA GLU A 49 -11.59 8.28 10.59
C GLU A 49 -10.14 8.76 10.74
N LEU A 50 -9.19 7.89 10.41
CA LEU A 50 -7.75 8.19 10.52
C LEU A 50 -7.20 8.85 9.24
N PHE A 51 -7.66 8.40 8.07
CA PHE A 51 -7.19 8.90 6.78
C PHE A 51 -8.38 9.29 5.89
N PRO A 52 -8.98 10.48 6.11
CA PRO A 52 -10.21 10.86 5.41
C PRO A 52 -9.93 11.18 3.93
N LEU A 53 -10.52 10.43 3.02
CA LEU A 53 -10.47 10.68 1.58
C LEU A 53 -11.88 10.87 0.99
N GLN A 54 -11.94 11.66 -0.07
CA GLN A 54 -13.10 11.94 -0.90
C GLN A 54 -12.78 11.74 -2.38
N ARG A 55 -13.84 11.67 -3.19
CA ARG A 55 -13.70 11.64 -4.65
C ARG A 55 -12.97 12.88 -5.15
N ASN A 56 -12.08 12.69 -6.12
CA ASN A 56 -11.14 13.67 -6.68
C ASN A 56 -9.98 14.09 -5.77
N ASP A 57 -9.85 13.51 -4.58
CA ASP A 57 -8.62 13.66 -3.81
C ASP A 57 -7.48 12.91 -4.50
N LYS A 58 -6.26 13.43 -4.35
CA LYS A 58 -5.02 12.76 -4.76
C LYS A 58 -4.20 12.35 -3.55
N PHE A 59 -3.52 11.22 -3.65
CA PHE A 59 -2.58 10.75 -2.63
C PHE A 59 -1.44 9.97 -3.25
N SER A 60 -0.25 10.04 -2.64
CA SER A 60 0.86 9.16 -3.00
C SER A 60 0.73 7.84 -2.24
N LEU A 61 0.94 6.74 -2.95
CA LEU A 61 0.97 5.39 -2.40
C LEU A 61 2.35 4.78 -2.60
N VAL A 62 2.93 4.25 -1.53
CA VAL A 62 4.16 3.46 -1.56
C VAL A 62 3.92 2.09 -0.94
N LEU A 63 4.41 1.05 -1.63
CA LEU A 63 4.59 -0.27 -1.06
C LEU A 63 6.07 -0.49 -0.78
N ALA A 64 6.41 -0.91 0.43
CA ALA A 64 7.79 -1.18 0.85
C ALA A 64 7.89 -2.54 1.53
N TRP A 65 9.03 -3.23 1.40
CA TRP A 65 9.27 -4.51 2.09
C TRP A 65 9.90 -4.32 3.48
N THR A 66 10.43 -3.13 3.77
CA THR A 66 10.97 -2.74 5.07
C THR A 66 10.78 -1.24 5.28
N LEU A 67 10.69 -0.80 6.54
CA LEU A 67 10.67 0.62 6.90
C LEU A 67 12.09 1.20 7.03
N ASN A 68 13.11 0.34 7.11
CA ASN A 68 14.49 0.78 7.29
C ASN A 68 15.01 1.47 6.02
N LEU A 69 15.56 2.68 6.18
CA LEU A 69 16.06 3.50 5.07
C LEU A 69 17.26 2.87 4.35
N ASP A 70 18.00 2.00 5.03
CA ASP A 70 19.17 1.28 4.52
C ASP A 70 18.81 -0.03 3.81
N ALA A 71 17.51 -0.31 3.60
CA ALA A 71 17.01 -1.55 3.00
C ALA A 71 17.47 -2.82 3.76
N THR A 72 17.68 -2.73 5.07
CA THR A 72 17.85 -3.90 5.94
C THR A 72 16.48 -4.47 6.35
N PRO A 73 16.37 -5.79 6.61
CA PRO A 73 15.15 -6.36 7.16
C PRO A 73 14.73 -5.67 8.46
N GLY A 74 13.45 -5.30 8.55
CA GLY A 74 12.86 -4.77 9.79
C GLY A 74 12.53 -5.89 10.79
N SER A 75 12.22 -5.50 12.03
CA SER A 75 11.65 -6.44 13.00
C SER A 75 10.26 -6.89 12.55
N GLU A 76 9.98 -8.19 12.63
CA GLU A 76 8.62 -8.72 12.45
C GLU A 76 7.74 -8.53 13.71
N LYS A 77 8.34 -8.05 14.80
CA LYS A 77 7.67 -7.83 16.08
C LYS A 77 7.53 -6.34 16.34
N TYR A 78 6.37 -5.99 16.89
CA TYR A 78 6.15 -4.66 17.45
C TYR A 78 6.67 -4.65 18.90
N ASP A 79 7.98 -4.46 19.05
CA ASP A 79 8.69 -4.45 20.33
C ASP A 79 9.55 -3.18 20.49
N ALA A 80 10.39 -3.14 21.53
CA ALA A 80 11.19 -1.96 21.86
C ALA A 80 12.16 -1.54 20.74
N GLU A 81 12.51 -2.44 19.82
CA GLU A 81 13.38 -2.12 18.68
C GLU A 81 12.60 -1.56 17.49
N PHE A 82 11.27 -1.73 17.47
CA PHE A 82 10.43 -1.22 16.39
C PHE A 82 10.61 0.29 16.22
N PRO A 83 10.76 0.82 14.98
CA PRO A 83 11.13 2.21 14.74
C PRO A 83 10.28 3.26 15.47
N ALA A 84 8.97 3.03 15.53
CA ALA A 84 8.03 3.92 16.22
C ALA A 84 8.27 4.01 17.74
N ILE A 85 8.93 3.01 18.34
CA ILE A 85 9.23 2.93 19.78
C ILE A 85 10.67 3.37 20.05
N SER A 86 11.62 2.94 19.22
CA SER A 86 13.05 3.25 19.39
C SER A 86 13.42 4.69 19.01
N GLY A 87 12.53 5.43 18.33
CA GLY A 87 12.80 6.79 17.85
C GLY A 87 13.73 6.84 16.64
N ARG A 88 14.01 5.69 16.01
CA ARG A 88 14.82 5.61 14.79
C ARG A 88 14.02 6.16 13.62
N ARG A 89 14.63 7.10 12.87
CA ARG A 89 14.04 7.62 11.64
C ARG A 89 13.87 6.52 10.60
N THR A 90 12.70 6.45 9.97
CA THR A 90 12.34 5.44 8.97
C THR A 90 11.48 6.04 7.84
N LEU A 91 11.07 5.20 6.89
CA LEU A 91 10.18 5.64 5.81
C LEU A 91 8.88 6.24 6.35
N MET A 92 8.31 5.68 7.41
CA MET A 92 7.00 6.10 7.96
C MET A 92 6.93 7.57 8.37
N ASP A 93 8.05 8.18 8.75
CA ASP A 93 8.09 9.57 9.22
C ASP A 93 7.73 10.59 8.13
N ASN A 94 7.71 10.16 6.85
CA ASN A 94 7.38 11.01 5.71
C ASN A 94 5.93 10.86 5.23
N TYR A 95 5.14 9.98 5.86
CA TYR A 95 3.79 9.59 5.41
C TYR A 95 2.76 9.76 6.55
N ASP A 96 1.50 9.96 6.17
CA ASP A 96 0.42 10.27 7.11
C ASP A 96 -0.31 9.02 7.61
N TYR A 97 -0.28 7.94 6.83
CA TYR A 97 -1.00 6.70 7.14
C TYR A 97 -0.19 5.48 6.70
N VAL A 98 -0.04 4.50 7.60
CA VAL A 98 0.77 3.31 7.37
C VAL A 98 0.00 2.06 7.76
N MET A 99 0.06 1.03 6.91
CA MET A 99 -0.49 -0.30 7.21
C MET A 99 0.57 -1.37 6.98
N TYR A 100 0.47 -2.49 7.70
CA TYR A 100 1.28 -3.68 7.50
C TYR A 100 0.39 -4.86 7.13
N GLY A 101 0.80 -5.62 6.13
CA GLY A 101 -0.04 -6.66 5.55
C GLY A 101 0.76 -7.71 4.79
N LYS A 102 0.03 -8.64 4.18
CA LYS A 102 0.60 -9.77 3.45
C LYS A 102 0.00 -9.88 2.06
N VAL A 103 0.85 -10.10 1.06
CA VAL A 103 0.42 -10.44 -0.31
C VAL A 103 -0.09 -11.87 -0.28
N PHE A 104 -1.37 -12.08 -0.59
CA PHE A 104 -2.00 -13.40 -0.50
C PHE A 104 -2.37 -13.98 -1.87
N LYS A 105 -2.34 -13.16 -2.92
CA LYS A 105 -2.70 -13.61 -4.27
C LYS A 105 -2.06 -12.76 -5.34
N TYR A 106 -1.51 -13.42 -6.34
CA TYR A 106 -0.96 -12.84 -7.56
C TYR A 106 -1.58 -13.55 -8.76
N LYS A 107 -2.06 -12.80 -9.74
CA LYS A 107 -2.58 -13.32 -11.00
C LYS A 107 -1.87 -12.66 -12.16
N ASP A 108 -1.40 -13.48 -13.10
CA ASP A 108 -0.80 -13.02 -14.34
C ASP A 108 -1.64 -13.51 -15.52
N ASN A 109 -2.09 -12.57 -16.35
CA ASN A 109 -2.85 -12.85 -17.56
C ASN A 109 -2.08 -12.44 -18.84
N ASN A 110 -0.75 -12.42 -18.81
CA ASN A 110 0.21 -12.01 -19.87
C ASN A 110 0.14 -10.55 -20.31
N MET A 111 -1.02 -9.89 -20.22
CA MET A 111 -1.20 -8.47 -20.58
C MET A 111 -1.32 -7.56 -19.35
N LYS A 112 -1.73 -8.12 -18.21
CA LYS A 112 -1.98 -7.39 -16.97
C LYS A 112 -1.77 -8.32 -15.79
N VAL A 113 -1.16 -7.79 -14.73
CA VAL A 113 -1.01 -8.47 -13.45
C VAL A 113 -2.01 -7.89 -12.46
N GLU A 114 -2.57 -8.74 -11.59
CA GLU A 114 -3.36 -8.35 -10.43
C GLU A 114 -2.69 -8.86 -9.15
N VAL A 115 -2.37 -7.95 -8.23
CA VAL A 115 -1.82 -8.24 -6.91
C VAL A 115 -2.89 -7.94 -5.86
N TYR A 116 -3.06 -8.87 -4.92
CA TYR A 116 -3.97 -8.69 -3.79
C TYR A 116 -3.22 -8.78 -2.45
N ILE A 117 -3.50 -7.80 -1.60
CA ILE A 117 -2.84 -7.61 -0.31
C ILE A 117 -3.94 -7.50 0.77
N SER A 118 -3.69 -8.10 1.92
CA SER A 118 -4.55 -7.98 3.11
C SER A 118 -3.79 -7.32 4.24
N PHE A 119 -4.33 -6.22 4.77
CA PHE A 119 -3.82 -5.48 5.92
C PHE A 119 -4.72 -5.76 7.13
N GLY A 120 -4.65 -6.99 7.65
CA GLY A 120 -5.47 -7.42 8.78
C GLY A 120 -6.98 -7.45 8.49
N GLY A 121 -7.38 -7.65 7.24
CA GLY A 121 -8.78 -7.67 6.80
C GLY A 121 -9.18 -6.49 5.91
N LEU A 122 -8.41 -5.40 5.91
CA LEU A 122 -8.55 -4.33 4.90
C LEU A 122 -7.88 -4.78 3.61
N LEU A 123 -8.64 -4.87 2.53
CA LEU A 123 -8.19 -5.45 1.28
C LEU A 123 -7.68 -4.39 0.31
N MET A 124 -6.66 -4.76 -0.45
CA MET A 124 -6.16 -4.00 -1.59
C MET A 124 -6.06 -4.91 -2.81
N LYS A 125 -6.50 -4.39 -3.97
CA LYS A 125 -6.22 -4.94 -5.30
C LYS A 125 -5.50 -3.86 -6.09
N LEU A 126 -4.30 -4.16 -6.56
CA LEU A 126 -3.54 -3.32 -7.48
C LEU A 126 -3.36 -4.08 -8.79
N ALA A 127 -3.66 -3.44 -9.93
CA ALA A 127 -3.57 -4.10 -11.22
C ALA A 127 -3.04 -3.17 -12.32
N GLY A 128 -2.14 -3.69 -13.15
CA GLY A 128 -1.53 -2.93 -14.23
C GLY A 128 -0.34 -3.65 -14.87
N ASP A 129 0.65 -2.88 -15.32
CA ASP A 129 1.84 -3.37 -16.02
C ASP A 129 2.62 -4.41 -15.17
N PRO A 130 2.83 -5.64 -15.68
CA PRO A 130 3.62 -6.66 -15.02
C PRO A 130 5.02 -6.18 -14.57
N ALA A 131 5.69 -5.34 -15.36
CA ALA A 131 7.05 -4.87 -15.06
C ALA A 131 7.11 -3.99 -13.80
N LYS A 132 6.00 -3.33 -13.44
CA LYS A 132 5.92 -2.50 -12.23
C LYS A 132 5.56 -3.30 -10.98
N LEU A 133 4.94 -4.47 -11.16
CA LEU A 133 4.44 -5.32 -10.07
C LEU A 133 5.30 -6.57 -9.83
N GLU A 134 6.27 -6.85 -10.71
CA GLU A 134 7.25 -7.93 -10.59
C GLU A 134 7.92 -8.02 -9.20
N PRO A 135 8.29 -6.91 -8.51
CA PRO A 135 8.92 -7.00 -7.20
C PRO A 135 8.00 -7.49 -6.07
N ILE A 136 6.69 -7.61 -6.31
CA ILE A 136 5.70 -7.95 -5.28
C ILE A 136 5.39 -9.44 -5.35
N GLU A 137 5.94 -10.20 -4.39
CA GLU A 137 5.85 -11.66 -4.36
C GLU A 137 4.70 -12.14 -3.46
N VAL A 138 4.05 -13.24 -3.83
CA VAL A 138 3.07 -13.92 -2.96
C VAL A 138 3.75 -14.38 -1.68
N ASP A 139 3.00 -14.38 -0.58
CA ASP A 139 3.46 -14.72 0.75
C ASP A 139 4.48 -13.76 1.37
N SER A 140 4.79 -12.64 0.71
CA SER A 140 5.63 -11.58 1.27
C SER A 140 4.83 -10.60 2.15
N ASN A 141 5.50 -10.12 3.20
CA ASN A 141 4.99 -9.05 4.04
C ASN A 141 5.31 -7.69 3.41
N VAL A 142 4.37 -6.75 3.51
CA VAL A 142 4.50 -5.42 2.89
C VAL A 142 3.98 -4.34 3.82
N TYR A 143 4.63 -3.18 3.74
CA TYR A 143 4.17 -1.93 4.32
C TYR A 143 3.51 -1.10 3.23
N LEU A 144 2.30 -0.63 3.49
CA LEU A 144 1.65 0.42 2.72
C LEU A 144 1.91 1.75 3.41
N LEU A 145 2.39 2.75 2.69
CA LEU A 145 2.57 4.11 3.17
C LEU A 145 1.80 5.07 2.27
N LEU A 146 0.93 5.89 2.86
CA LEU A 146 0.09 6.86 2.15
C LEU A 146 0.36 8.26 2.67
N LYS A 147 0.35 9.23 1.75
CA LYS A 147 0.42 10.65 2.06
C LYS A 147 -0.55 11.42 1.18
N LYS A 148 -1.30 12.35 1.77
CA LYS A 148 -2.18 13.21 0.97
C LYS A 148 -1.37 14.27 0.22
N LEU A 149 -1.89 14.68 -0.93
CA LEU A 149 -1.30 15.73 -1.76
C LEU A 149 -2.12 17.01 -1.69
#